data_AF-Q4J771-F1
#
_entry.id   AF-Q4J771-F1
#
_cell.length_a   1.000
_cell.length_b   1.000
_cell.length_c   1.000
_cell.angle_alpha   90.00
_cell.angle_beta   90.00
_cell.angle_gamma   90.00
#
_symmetry.space_group_name_H-M   'P 1'
#
loop_
_entity.id
_entity.type
_entity.pdbx_description
1 polymer ?
#
loop_
_entity_poly.entity_id
_entity_poly.type
_entity_poly.pdbx_seq_one_letter_code
_entity_poly.pdbx_strand_id
1 'polypeptide(L)'
;MWKEEIREEHSIILKATKSLLYSYALSLLYKDQKYLDFILDFYQDFYENFVINCHNKKEEKISSLVNFDDTVRDHAEIRKIALRAFTDTDRIGEFSIVMINHVVEEENKWLSNVNGDFEEVMEEVEKDIGEEVHKHYVKSVEELYNDITTKFPILDILQVTPTMNKLVVITRFPPEKIFKLRLKAKIGNELWVAEV
;
A
#
# COMPACT_ATOMS: atom_id res chain seq x y z
N MET A 1 9.77 -21.05 2.82
CA MET A 1 10.69 -19.91 2.94
C MET A 1 10.38 -18.84 1.90
N TRP A 2 10.51 -19.08 0.58
CA TRP A 2 10.23 -18.02 -0.42
C TRP A 2 8.83 -17.38 -0.32
N LYS A 3 7.77 -18.17 -0.06
CA LYS A 3 6.41 -17.61 0.16
C LYS A 3 6.28 -16.76 1.42
N GLU A 4 7.14 -16.96 2.40
CA GLU A 4 7.14 -16.14 3.62
C GLU A 4 7.77 -14.79 3.31
N GLU A 5 8.85 -14.77 2.53
CA GLU A 5 9.49 -13.54 2.04
C GLU A 5 8.54 -12.69 1.19
N ILE A 6 7.81 -13.28 0.22
CA ILE A 6 6.80 -12.54 -0.57
C ILE A 6 5.71 -11.96 0.34
N ARG A 7 5.26 -12.69 1.37
CA ARG A 7 4.27 -12.19 2.34
C ARG A 7 4.83 -11.07 3.22
N GLU A 8 6.11 -11.13 3.57
CA GLU A 8 6.78 -10.04 4.28
C GLU A 8 6.84 -8.78 3.40
N GLU A 9 7.21 -8.92 2.12
CA GLU A 9 7.17 -7.82 1.15
C GLU A 9 5.75 -7.26 0.97
N HIS A 10 4.73 -8.12 0.82
CA HIS A 10 3.31 -7.72 0.79
C HIS A 10 2.92 -6.90 2.01
N SER A 11 3.32 -7.31 3.21
CA SER A 11 3.09 -6.55 4.45
C SER A 11 3.71 -5.16 4.40
N ILE A 12 4.94 -5.04 3.88
CA ILE A 12 5.63 -3.75 3.72
C ILE A 12 4.94 -2.87 2.66
N ILE A 13 4.57 -3.44 1.52
CA ILE A 13 3.82 -2.74 0.46
C ILE A 13 2.49 -2.21 1.00
N LEU A 14 1.76 -3.03 1.76
CA LEU A 14 0.51 -2.62 2.38
C LEU A 14 0.70 -1.48 3.38
N LYS A 15 1.74 -1.54 4.23
CA LYS A 15 2.06 -0.45 5.17
C LYS A 15 2.39 0.84 4.45
N ALA A 16 3.25 0.81 3.43
CA ALA A 16 3.56 1.99 2.63
C ALA A 16 2.31 2.56 1.94
N THR A 17 1.48 1.68 1.36
CA THR A 17 0.26 2.06 0.63
C THR A 17 -0.77 2.68 1.57
N LYS A 18 -0.93 2.13 2.77
CA LYS A 18 -1.77 2.70 3.82
C LYS A 18 -1.25 4.04 4.30
N SER A 19 0.06 4.18 4.53
CA SER A 19 0.66 5.47 4.89
C SER A 19 0.35 6.53 3.83
N LEU A 20 0.46 6.19 2.54
CA LEU A 20 0.09 7.10 1.44
C LEU A 20 -1.39 7.47 1.49
N LEU A 21 -2.28 6.48 1.64
CA LEU A 21 -3.72 6.69 1.75
C LEU A 21 -4.09 7.57 2.96
N TYR A 22 -3.46 7.33 4.12
CA TYR A 22 -3.70 8.09 5.34
C TYR A 22 -3.26 9.54 5.18
N SER A 23 -2.06 9.77 4.64
CA SER A 23 -1.56 11.10 4.34
C SER A 23 -2.46 11.86 3.35
N TYR A 24 -2.95 11.18 2.30
CA TYR A 24 -3.93 11.75 1.37
C TYR A 24 -5.28 12.04 2.04
N ALA A 25 -5.76 11.13 2.90
CA ALA A 25 -6.98 11.31 3.66
C ALA A 25 -6.90 12.55 4.57
N LEU A 26 -5.77 12.74 5.26
CA LEU A 26 -5.52 13.90 6.11
C LEU A 26 -5.43 15.18 5.28
N SER A 27 -4.77 15.16 4.11
CA SER A 27 -4.67 16.33 3.24
C SER A 27 -6.04 16.80 2.76
N LEU A 28 -6.93 15.87 2.39
CA LEU A 28 -8.30 16.17 2.01
C LEU A 28 -9.16 16.65 3.20
N LEU A 29 -9.08 15.98 4.34
CA LEU A 29 -9.88 16.26 5.53
C LEU A 29 -9.57 17.65 6.10
N TYR A 30 -8.29 18.02 6.13
CA TYR A 30 -7.82 19.30 6.66
C TYR A 30 -7.55 20.36 5.59
N LYS A 31 -7.66 20.02 4.31
CA LYS A 31 -7.36 20.89 3.16
C LYS A 31 -5.94 21.46 3.20
N ASP A 32 -4.98 20.62 3.58
CA ASP A 32 -3.58 21.00 3.73
C ASP A 32 -2.68 19.97 3.04
N GLN A 33 -2.13 20.37 1.91
CA GLN A 33 -1.39 19.48 1.01
C GLN A 33 -0.09 18.95 1.63
N LYS A 34 0.45 19.62 2.66
CA LYS A 34 1.69 19.20 3.33
C LYS A 34 1.65 17.77 3.89
N TYR A 35 0.45 17.28 4.25
CA TYR A 35 0.27 15.92 4.76
C TYR A 35 0.59 14.87 3.69
N LEU A 36 0.27 15.16 2.42
CA LEU A 36 0.56 14.28 1.30
C LEU A 36 2.00 14.49 0.77
N ASP A 37 2.44 15.74 0.66
CA ASP A 37 3.78 16.05 0.11
C ASP A 37 4.90 15.39 0.95
N PHE A 38 4.70 15.24 2.25
CA PHE A 38 5.64 14.57 3.15
C PHE A 38 5.97 13.11 2.74
N ILE A 39 5.03 12.40 2.11
CA ILE A 39 5.18 10.98 1.78
C ILE A 39 5.32 10.72 0.28
N LEU A 40 4.87 11.63 -0.58
CA LEU A 40 4.71 11.35 -2.01
C LEU A 40 6.03 10.99 -2.69
N ASP A 41 7.09 11.77 -2.42
CA ASP A 41 8.43 11.52 -2.98
C ASP A 41 8.99 10.18 -2.53
N PHE A 42 8.86 9.87 -1.23
CA PHE A 42 9.29 8.60 -0.67
C PHE A 42 8.53 7.43 -1.31
N TYR A 43 7.21 7.54 -1.42
CA TYR A 43 6.39 6.46 -1.95
C TYR A 43 6.69 6.21 -3.43
N GLN A 44 6.92 7.26 -4.23
CA GLN A 44 7.27 7.11 -5.63
C GLN A 44 8.60 6.36 -5.80
N ASP A 45 9.60 6.71 -4.99
CA ASP A 45 10.89 6.03 -4.97
C ASP A 45 10.78 4.57 -4.48
N PHE A 46 10.03 4.34 -3.39
CA PHE A 46 9.70 3.01 -2.89
C PHE A 46 8.98 2.16 -3.95
N TYR A 47 8.01 2.73 -4.66
CA TYR A 47 7.25 2.02 -5.67
C TYR A 47 8.14 1.55 -6.83
N GLU A 48 9.01 2.41 -7.35
CA GLU A 48 9.89 2.00 -8.45
C GLU A 48 10.94 0.98 -7.98
N ASN A 49 11.60 1.21 -6.85
CA ASN A 49 12.73 0.37 -6.43
C ASN A 49 12.32 -0.90 -5.70
N PHE A 50 11.35 -0.82 -4.80
CA PHE A 50 10.91 -1.97 -4.01
C PHE A 50 9.78 -2.74 -4.71
N VAL A 51 8.72 -2.06 -5.12
CA VAL A 51 7.56 -2.77 -5.71
C VAL A 51 7.91 -3.29 -7.10
N ILE A 52 8.32 -2.42 -8.02
CA ILE A 52 8.56 -2.82 -9.41
C ILE A 52 9.86 -3.64 -9.55
N ASN A 53 10.98 -3.10 -9.07
CA ASN A 53 12.28 -3.71 -9.34
C ASN A 53 12.59 -4.93 -8.45
N CYS A 54 11.98 -5.06 -7.26
CA CYS A 54 12.14 -6.20 -6.36
C CYS A 54 10.97 -7.16 -6.44
N HIS A 55 9.86 -6.76 -5.84
CA HIS A 55 8.74 -7.63 -5.54
C HIS A 55 8.09 -8.20 -6.82
N ASN A 56 7.63 -7.31 -7.70
CA ASN A 56 7.00 -7.71 -8.95
C ASN A 56 7.95 -8.53 -9.83
N LYS A 57 9.25 -8.21 -9.85
CA LYS A 57 10.24 -8.95 -10.62
C LYS A 57 10.40 -10.40 -10.11
N LYS A 58 10.33 -10.63 -8.79
CA LYS A 58 10.30 -11.98 -8.19
C LYS A 58 9.06 -12.74 -8.65
N GLU A 59 7.89 -12.14 -8.51
CA GLU A 59 6.61 -12.77 -8.87
C GLU A 59 6.48 -13.06 -10.37
N GLU A 60 6.93 -12.14 -11.23
CA GLU A 60 6.95 -12.29 -12.69
C GLU A 60 7.87 -13.42 -13.12
N LYS A 61 9.08 -13.52 -12.55
CA LYS A 61 9.99 -14.63 -12.82
C LYS A 61 9.39 -15.96 -12.37
N ILE A 62 8.86 -16.05 -11.15
CA ILE A 62 8.22 -17.27 -10.65
C ILE A 62 7.05 -17.65 -11.55
N SER A 63 6.17 -16.71 -11.89
CA SER A 63 5.00 -16.93 -12.75
C SER A 63 5.40 -17.45 -14.14
N SER A 64 6.50 -16.94 -14.69
CA SER A 64 7.03 -17.41 -15.97
C SER A 64 7.52 -18.85 -15.93
N LEU A 65 8.07 -19.31 -14.80
CA LEU A 65 8.58 -20.67 -14.62
C LEU A 65 7.44 -21.69 -14.44
N VAL A 66 6.37 -21.30 -13.75
CA VAL A 66 5.21 -22.17 -13.50
C VAL A 66 4.09 -22.05 -14.54
N ASN A 67 4.20 -21.09 -15.47
CA ASN A 67 3.18 -20.75 -16.47
C ASN A 67 1.79 -20.49 -15.84
N PHE A 68 1.79 -19.67 -14.78
CA PHE A 68 0.60 -19.27 -14.03
C PHE A 68 0.70 -17.80 -13.60
N ASP A 69 -0.11 -16.93 -14.20
CA ASP A 69 0.06 -15.48 -14.22
C ASP A 69 -1.20 -14.67 -13.81
N ASP A 70 -2.17 -15.32 -13.15
CA ASP A 70 -3.55 -14.79 -13.02
C ASP A 70 -3.64 -13.38 -12.42
N THR A 71 -2.83 -13.07 -11.40
CA THR A 71 -2.74 -11.74 -10.77
C THR A 71 -1.55 -10.93 -11.26
N VAL A 72 -0.42 -11.59 -11.57
CA VAL A 72 0.81 -10.95 -12.04
C VAL A 72 0.62 -10.22 -13.38
N ARG A 73 -0.32 -10.66 -14.22
CA ARG A 73 -0.69 -9.94 -15.45
C ARG A 73 -1.20 -8.51 -15.22
N ASP A 74 -1.68 -8.21 -14.01
CA ASP A 74 -2.24 -6.89 -13.67
C ASP A 74 -1.15 -5.85 -13.39
N HIS A 75 0.11 -6.26 -13.15
CA HIS A 75 1.24 -5.37 -12.84
C HIS A 75 1.41 -4.22 -13.84
N ALA A 76 1.28 -4.51 -15.13
CA ALA A 76 1.42 -3.51 -16.18
C ALA A 76 0.32 -2.43 -16.12
N GLU A 77 -0.89 -2.79 -15.74
CA GLU A 77 -1.99 -1.83 -15.60
C GLU A 77 -1.88 -1.04 -14.29
N ILE A 78 -1.54 -1.72 -13.19
CA ILE A 78 -1.30 -1.08 -11.89
C ILE A 78 -0.18 -0.04 -12.01
N ARG A 79 0.90 -0.33 -12.75
CA ARG A 79 1.95 0.64 -13.04
C ARG A 79 1.45 1.89 -13.76
N LYS A 80 0.52 1.76 -14.72
CA LYS A 80 -0.08 2.92 -15.39
C LYS A 80 -0.94 3.75 -14.44
N ILE A 81 -1.68 3.09 -13.55
CA ILE A 81 -2.50 3.75 -12.52
C ILE A 81 -1.59 4.53 -11.57
N ALA A 82 -0.48 3.91 -11.11
CA ALA A 82 0.51 4.55 -10.24
C ALA A 82 1.11 5.81 -10.88
N LEU A 83 1.60 5.71 -12.11
CA LEU A 83 2.19 6.85 -12.83
C LEU A 83 1.21 8.01 -12.98
N ARG A 84 -0.08 7.72 -13.25
CA ARG A 84 -1.12 8.75 -13.29
C ARG A 84 -1.32 9.36 -11.91
N ALA A 85 -1.41 8.56 -10.85
CA ALA A 85 -1.63 9.04 -9.49
C ALA A 85 -0.48 9.91 -8.96
N PHE A 86 0.77 9.64 -9.36
CA PHE A 86 1.90 10.50 -9.00
C PHE A 86 1.88 11.86 -9.72
N THR A 87 1.29 11.94 -10.91
CA THR A 87 1.12 13.22 -11.64
C THR A 87 -0.17 13.96 -11.31
N ASP A 88 -1.21 13.23 -10.93
CA ASP A 88 -2.56 13.71 -10.63
C ASP A 88 -2.97 13.16 -9.27
N THR A 89 -2.65 13.91 -8.22
CA THR A 89 -2.75 13.44 -6.83
C THR A 89 -4.19 13.19 -6.38
N ASP A 90 -5.20 13.67 -7.12
CA ASP A 90 -6.60 13.33 -6.90
C ASP A 90 -6.90 11.84 -7.13
N ARG A 91 -6.01 11.13 -7.81
CA ARG A 91 -6.10 9.68 -8.06
C ARG A 91 -5.39 8.81 -7.04
N ILE A 92 -4.70 9.40 -6.05
CA ILE A 92 -3.99 8.63 -5.02
C ILE A 92 -4.94 7.67 -4.29
N GLY A 93 -6.15 8.12 -3.97
CA GLY A 93 -7.16 7.26 -3.34
C GLY A 93 -7.53 6.03 -4.18
N GLU A 94 -7.69 6.19 -5.51
CA GLU A 94 -7.96 5.09 -6.44
C GLU A 94 -6.80 4.11 -6.48
N PHE A 95 -5.58 4.63 -6.67
CA PHE A 95 -4.36 3.83 -6.73
C PHE A 95 -4.12 3.03 -5.43
N SER A 96 -4.26 3.64 -4.26
CA SER A 96 -4.09 2.94 -2.99
C SER A 96 -5.09 1.80 -2.82
N ILE A 97 -6.34 1.97 -3.26
CA ILE A 97 -7.35 0.90 -3.21
C ILE A 97 -6.98 -0.25 -4.16
N VAL A 98 -6.54 0.08 -5.38
CA VAL A 98 -6.11 -0.91 -6.37
C VAL A 98 -4.95 -1.74 -5.82
N MET A 99 -3.92 -1.10 -5.26
CA MET A 99 -2.77 -1.78 -4.65
C MET A 99 -3.18 -2.70 -3.49
N ILE A 100 -4.03 -2.23 -2.58
CA ILE A 100 -4.50 -3.03 -1.44
C ILE A 100 -5.28 -4.26 -1.93
N ASN A 101 -6.19 -4.08 -2.90
CA ASN A 101 -6.97 -5.19 -3.45
C ASN A 101 -6.08 -6.19 -4.19
N HIS A 102 -5.09 -5.71 -4.94
CA HIS A 102 -4.12 -6.55 -5.67
C HIS A 102 -3.38 -7.50 -4.74
N VAL A 103 -2.75 -6.97 -3.69
CA VAL A 103 -2.02 -7.80 -2.71
C VAL A 103 -2.93 -8.84 -2.06
N VAL A 104 -4.17 -8.45 -1.69
CA VAL A 104 -5.17 -9.39 -1.14
C VAL A 104 -5.52 -10.49 -2.16
N GLU A 105 -5.64 -10.14 -3.43
CA GLU A 105 -5.93 -11.12 -4.48
C GLU A 105 -4.75 -12.07 -4.71
N GLU A 106 -3.52 -11.58 -4.68
CA GLU A 106 -2.30 -12.38 -4.78
C GLU A 106 -2.16 -13.39 -3.66
N GLU A 107 -2.36 -12.98 -2.41
CA GLU A 107 -2.31 -13.89 -1.26
C GLU A 107 -3.36 -15.01 -1.38
N ASN A 108 -4.58 -14.65 -1.77
CA ASN A 108 -5.71 -15.58 -1.84
C ASN A 108 -5.68 -16.50 -3.06
N LYS A 109 -5.21 -16.02 -4.20
CA LYS A 109 -5.21 -16.76 -5.46
C LYS A 109 -3.81 -17.24 -5.84
N TRP A 110 -2.87 -16.33 -6.03
CA TRP A 110 -1.59 -16.68 -6.63
C TRP A 110 -0.68 -17.44 -5.67
N LEU A 111 -0.36 -16.87 -4.50
CA LEU A 111 0.47 -17.52 -3.49
C LEU A 111 -0.12 -18.84 -2.97
N SER A 112 -1.44 -18.95 -2.95
CA SER A 112 -2.15 -20.15 -2.51
C SER A 112 -2.07 -21.30 -3.51
N ASN A 113 -1.90 -21.02 -4.81
CA ASN A 113 -1.91 -22.03 -5.87
C ASN A 113 -0.53 -22.33 -6.47
N VAL A 114 0.43 -21.41 -6.40
CA VAL A 114 1.79 -21.64 -6.90
C VAL A 114 2.56 -22.55 -5.96
N ASN A 115 3.15 -23.63 -6.46
CA ASN A 115 4.00 -24.54 -5.68
C ASN A 115 5.32 -24.79 -6.40
N GLY A 116 6.40 -24.94 -5.64
CA GLY A 116 7.75 -25.13 -6.17
C GLY A 116 8.81 -24.57 -5.23
N ASP A 117 10.06 -24.84 -5.57
CA ASP A 117 11.22 -24.23 -4.95
C ASP A 117 11.79 -23.15 -5.89
N PHE A 118 11.87 -21.93 -5.38
CA PHE A 118 12.27 -20.73 -6.14
C PHE A 118 13.31 -19.90 -5.38
N GLU A 119 14.04 -20.50 -4.43
CA GLU A 119 15.06 -19.78 -3.65
C GLU A 119 16.10 -19.08 -4.53
N GLU A 120 16.51 -19.72 -5.64
CA GLU A 120 17.45 -19.11 -6.60
C GLU A 120 16.89 -17.84 -7.25
N VAL A 121 15.58 -17.79 -7.54
CA VAL A 121 14.93 -16.60 -8.09
C VAL A 121 14.93 -15.46 -7.07
N MET A 122 14.67 -15.77 -5.80
CA MET A 122 14.70 -14.78 -4.72
C MET A 122 16.10 -14.16 -4.62
N GLU A 123 17.14 -14.99 -4.51
CA GLU A 123 18.52 -14.53 -4.40
C GLU A 123 19.00 -13.73 -5.62
N GLU A 124 18.63 -14.15 -6.84
CA GLU A 124 19.05 -13.47 -8.06
C GLU A 124 18.49 -12.05 -8.10
N VAL A 125 17.20 -11.88 -7.80
CA VAL A 125 16.56 -10.56 -7.81
C VAL A 125 17.09 -9.68 -6.68
N GLU A 126 17.35 -10.23 -5.49
CA GLU A 126 17.92 -9.44 -4.40
C GLU A 126 19.35 -8.97 -4.66
N LYS A 127 20.17 -9.79 -5.33
CA LYS A 127 21.53 -9.40 -5.75
C LYS A 127 21.52 -8.21 -6.71
N ASP A 128 20.52 -8.14 -7.60
CA ASP A 128 20.39 -7.04 -8.56
C ASP A 128 20.05 -5.69 -7.91
N ILE A 129 19.40 -5.70 -6.75
CA ILE A 129 18.89 -4.50 -6.07
C ILE A 129 19.79 -4.08 -4.91
N GLY A 130 20.45 -5.04 -4.29
CA GLY A 130 21.24 -4.87 -3.08
C GLY A 130 20.40 -5.11 -1.82
N GLU A 131 20.81 -6.10 -1.02
CA GLU A 131 20.15 -6.47 0.24
C GLU A 131 20.03 -5.29 1.23
N GLU A 132 20.98 -4.35 1.19
CA GLU A 132 20.94 -3.13 2.01
C GLU A 132 19.80 -2.20 1.60
N VAL A 133 19.43 -2.16 0.32
CA VAL A 133 18.32 -1.38 -0.21
C VAL A 133 17.00 -1.98 0.23
N HIS A 134 16.86 -3.31 0.17
CA HIS A 134 15.70 -4.03 0.71
C HIS A 134 15.50 -3.67 2.19
N LYS A 135 16.51 -3.91 3.03
CA LYS A 135 16.45 -3.65 4.48
C LYS A 135 16.16 -2.17 4.79
N HIS A 136 16.67 -1.24 3.99
CA HIS A 136 16.39 0.18 4.14
C HIS A 136 14.89 0.48 3.99
N TYR A 137 14.24 0.02 2.92
CA TYR A 137 12.82 0.29 2.70
C TYR A 137 11.93 -0.34 3.77
N VAL A 138 12.20 -1.59 4.16
CA VAL A 138 11.47 -2.28 5.25
C VAL A 138 11.45 -1.40 6.49
N LYS A 139 12.64 -0.94 6.94
CA LYS A 139 12.76 -0.08 8.11
C LYS A 139 12.05 1.27 7.93
N SER A 140 12.30 1.95 6.82
CA SER A 140 11.75 3.29 6.56
C SER A 140 10.22 3.28 6.49
N VAL A 141 9.61 2.24 5.89
CA VAL A 141 8.16 2.07 5.82
C VAL A 141 7.56 1.85 7.20
N GLU A 142 8.19 1.02 8.05
CA GLU A 142 7.73 0.79 9.42
C GLU A 142 7.76 2.08 10.26
N GLU A 143 8.86 2.83 10.17
CA GLU A 143 8.99 4.11 10.88
C GLU A 143 7.93 5.11 10.43
N LEU A 144 7.72 5.22 9.12
CA LEU A 144 6.72 6.10 8.50
C LEU A 144 5.29 5.73 8.90
N TYR A 145 4.94 4.44 8.83
CA TYR A 145 3.62 3.95 9.20
C TYR A 145 3.34 4.22 10.68
N ASN A 146 4.29 3.87 11.56
CA ASN A 146 4.17 4.09 12.99
C ASN A 146 4.05 5.58 13.35
N ASP A 147 4.81 6.46 12.68
CA ASP A 147 4.76 7.90 12.91
C ASP A 147 3.37 8.47 12.59
N ILE A 148 2.77 8.10 11.45
CA ILE A 148 1.42 8.54 11.07
C ILE A 148 0.37 8.02 12.06
N THR A 149 0.38 6.72 12.38
CA THR A 149 -0.64 6.12 13.25
C THR A 149 -0.50 6.52 14.72
N THR A 150 0.70 6.94 15.15
CA THR A 150 0.91 7.47 16.51
C THR A 150 0.46 8.92 16.60
N LYS A 151 0.73 9.74 15.58
CA LYS A 151 0.29 11.14 15.52
C LYS A 151 -1.22 11.26 15.31
N PHE A 152 -1.80 10.34 14.55
CA PHE A 152 -3.22 10.31 14.22
C PHE A 152 -3.80 8.93 14.56
N PRO A 153 -4.75 8.84 15.51
CA PRO A 153 -5.52 7.63 15.70
C PRO A 153 -6.45 7.46 14.49
N ILE A 154 -6.04 6.65 13.53
CA ILE A 154 -6.80 6.35 12.32
C ILE A 154 -7.42 4.96 12.47
N LEU A 155 -8.75 4.90 12.42
CA LEU A 155 -9.51 3.68 12.25
C LEU A 155 -9.91 3.58 10.78
N ASP A 156 -9.16 2.81 10.01
CA ASP A 156 -9.64 2.36 8.71
C ASP A 156 -10.42 1.04 8.86
N ILE A 157 -11.02 0.55 7.79
CA ILE A 157 -11.76 -0.73 7.76
C ILE A 157 -10.81 -1.95 7.96
N LEU A 158 -9.51 -1.72 8.21
CA LEU A 158 -8.47 -2.70 8.43
C LEU A 158 -7.93 -2.58 9.86
N GLN A 159 -8.82 -2.92 10.81
CA GLN A 159 -8.56 -3.29 12.21
C GLN A 159 -8.04 -2.18 13.18
N VAL A 160 -8.75 -2.12 14.32
CA VAL A 160 -8.33 -1.90 15.73
C VAL A 160 -9.19 -0.86 16.46
N THR A 161 -9.63 -1.21 17.67
CA THR A 161 -10.48 -0.42 18.58
C THR A 161 -9.76 0.81 19.15
N PRO A 162 -10.28 2.04 18.95
CA PRO A 162 -9.65 3.27 19.45
C PRO A 162 -10.03 3.60 20.91
N THR A 163 -9.12 4.24 21.65
CA THR A 163 -9.27 4.60 23.08
C THR A 163 -9.24 6.11 23.38
N MET A 164 -9.37 7.02 22.40
CA MET A 164 -9.18 8.47 22.63
C MET A 164 -10.22 9.43 22.00
N ASN A 165 -10.16 10.70 22.43
CA ASN A 165 -11.15 11.79 22.24
C ASN A 165 -11.25 12.40 20.83
N LYS A 166 -10.35 12.04 19.90
CA LYS A 166 -10.36 12.45 18.49
C LYS A 166 -9.99 11.22 17.66
N LEU A 167 -10.78 10.85 16.67
CA LEU A 167 -10.55 9.68 15.84
C LEU A 167 -10.76 10.02 14.37
N VAL A 168 -9.83 9.65 13.51
CA VAL A 168 -10.01 9.73 12.05
C VAL A 168 -10.51 8.38 11.57
N VAL A 169 -11.62 8.35 10.83
CA VAL A 169 -12.22 7.11 10.33
C VAL A 169 -12.17 7.11 8.81
N ILE A 170 -11.63 6.06 8.19
CA ILE A 170 -11.71 5.82 6.75
C ILE A 170 -12.70 4.68 6.49
N THR A 171 -13.73 4.94 5.69
CA THR A 171 -14.87 4.02 5.51
C THR A 171 -15.42 4.05 4.09
N ARG A 172 -16.03 2.94 3.66
CA ARG A 172 -16.78 2.84 2.39
C ARG A 172 -18.19 3.43 2.48
N PHE A 173 -18.66 3.75 3.69
CA PHE A 173 -20.00 4.29 3.91
C PHE A 173 -19.96 5.80 4.13
N PRO A 174 -20.93 6.56 3.58
CA PRO A 174 -21.07 7.98 3.89
C PRO A 174 -21.15 8.22 5.41
N PRO A 175 -20.35 9.15 5.98
CA PRO A 175 -20.14 9.25 7.43
C PRO A 175 -21.22 10.07 8.17
N GLU A 176 -22.33 10.46 7.51
CA GLU A 176 -23.37 11.32 8.08
C GLU A 176 -24.05 10.74 9.33
N LYS A 177 -23.97 9.42 9.51
CA LYS A 177 -24.55 8.73 10.66
C LYS A 177 -23.58 8.56 11.83
N ILE A 178 -22.32 8.97 11.69
CA ILE A 178 -21.32 8.82 12.75
C ILE A 178 -21.57 9.90 13.82
N PHE A 179 -21.71 9.48 15.07
CA PHE A 179 -21.92 10.38 16.20
C PHE A 179 -20.72 11.32 16.40
N LYS A 180 -20.98 12.60 16.72
CA LYS A 180 -19.96 13.66 16.90
C LYS A 180 -19.09 13.95 15.67
N LEU A 181 -19.55 13.63 14.46
CA LEU A 181 -18.85 14.01 13.23
C LEU A 181 -18.45 15.50 13.22
N ARG A 182 -17.16 15.77 13.08
CA ARG A 182 -16.57 17.12 13.02
C ARG A 182 -16.24 17.54 11.60
N LEU A 183 -15.53 16.67 10.88
CA LEU A 183 -15.10 16.90 9.50
C LEU A 183 -15.36 15.65 8.67
N LYS A 184 -15.54 15.83 7.37
CA LYS A 184 -15.55 14.73 6.40
C LYS A 184 -15.01 15.19 5.05
N ALA A 185 -14.40 14.26 4.34
CA ALA A 185 -14.04 14.41 2.94
C ALA A 185 -14.24 13.08 2.20
N LYS A 186 -14.39 13.15 0.88
CA LYS A 186 -14.49 11.97 0.02
C LYS A 186 -13.11 11.66 -0.56
N ILE A 187 -12.72 10.38 -0.55
CA ILE A 187 -11.48 9.86 -1.15
C ILE A 187 -11.87 9.10 -2.40
N GLY A 188 -11.61 9.68 -3.57
CA GLY A 188 -12.05 9.13 -4.85
C GLY A 188 -13.55 8.83 -4.89
N ASN A 189 -13.91 7.67 -5.43
CA ASN A 189 -15.31 7.29 -5.58
C ASN A 189 -15.85 6.39 -4.46
N GLU A 190 -14.98 5.64 -3.80
CA GLU A 190 -15.37 4.52 -2.94
C GLU A 190 -15.24 4.81 -1.44
N LEU A 191 -14.38 5.75 -1.05
CA LEU A 191 -14.02 5.96 0.34
C LEU A 191 -14.42 7.35 0.84
N TRP A 192 -14.62 7.42 2.15
CA TRP A 192 -14.80 8.63 2.92
C TRP A 192 -13.79 8.65 4.05
N VAL A 193 -13.30 9.83 4.38
CA VAL A 193 -12.58 10.10 5.61
C VAL A 193 -13.40 11.03 6.49
N ALA A 194 -13.47 10.73 7.78
CA ALA A 194 -14.20 11.50 8.77
C ALA A 194 -13.34 11.75 10.00
N GLU A 195 -13.49 12.91 10.62
CA GLU A 195 -13.01 13.17 11.98
C GLU A 195 -14.21 13.12 12.94
N VAL A 196 -14.07 12.39 14.04
CA VAL A 196 -15.05 12.33 15.14
C VAL A 196 -14.45 12.78 16.46
#